data_AF-G8G079-F1
#
_entry.id   AF-G8G079-F1
#
_cell.length_a   1.000
_cell.length_b   1.000
_cell.length_c   1.000
_cell.angle_alpha   90.00
_cell.angle_beta   90.00
_cell.angle_gamma   90.00
#
_symmetry.space_group_name_H-M   'P 1'
#
loop_
_entity.id
_entity.type
_entity.pdbx_description
1 polymer ?
#
loop_
_entity_poly.entity_id
_entity_poly.type
_entity_poly.pdbx_seq_one_letter_code
_entity_poly.pdbx_strand_id
1 'polypeptide(L)' 'PFPRPVATTVFLIGTVVSIWLGIGAALPIDTSLTLGLF' A
#
# COMPACT_ATOMS: atom_id res chain seq x y z
N PRO A 1 6.71 22.23 -4.84
CA PRO A 1 7.48 20.97 -5.05
C PRO A 1 8.99 21.22 -4.82
N PHE A 2 9.69 20.85 -3.75
CA PHE A 2 9.51 19.87 -2.69
C PHE A 2 10.24 20.38 -1.43
N PRO A 3 9.59 21.07 -0.48
CA PRO A 3 10.25 21.45 0.77
C PRO A 3 10.43 20.27 1.75
N ARG A 4 9.78 19.12 1.49
CA ARG A 4 9.72 17.96 2.41
C ARG A 4 9.77 16.61 1.66
N PRO A 5 10.84 16.31 0.92
CA PRO A 5 10.89 15.12 0.07
C PRO A 5 10.61 13.83 0.86
N VAL A 6 11.18 13.71 2.06
CA VAL A 6 10.98 12.54 2.93
C VAL A 6 9.52 12.38 3.36
N ALA A 7 8.87 13.46 3.81
CA ALA A 7 7.48 13.40 4.26
C ALA A 7 6.53 13.01 3.11
N THR A 8 6.77 13.53 1.91
CA THR A 8 5.99 13.16 0.72
C THR A 8 6.20 11.69 0.36
N THR A 9 7.43 11.18 0.38
CA THR A 9 7.70 9.75 0.10
C THR A 9 7.03 8.83 1.11
N VAL A 10 7.16 9.10 2.41
CA VAL A 10 6.53 8.29 3.47
C VAL A 10 5.01 8.33 3.35
N PHE A 11 4.43 9.50 3.08
CA PHE A 11 3.00 9.65 2.85
C PHE A 11 2.51 8.80 1.66
N LEU A 12 3.22 8.85 0.54
CA LEU A 12 2.86 8.08 -0.65
C LEU A 12 2.97 6.57 -0.42
N ILE A 13 4.07 6.11 0.20
CA ILE A 13 4.24 4.69 0.53
C ILE A 13 3.14 4.23 1.50
N GLY A 14 2.88 4.99 2.57
CA GLY A 14 1.83 4.66 3.53
C GLY A 14 0.44 4.59 2.88
N THR A 15 0.15 5.51 1.95
CA THR A 15 -1.11 5.50 1.20
C THR A 15 -1.25 4.24 0.36
N VAL A 16 -0.19 3.84 -0.36
CA VAL A 16 -0.18 2.61 -1.16
C VAL A 16 -0.36 1.38 -0.28
N VAL A 17 0.36 1.29 0.84
CA VAL A 17 0.26 0.16 1.79
C VAL A 17 -1.13 0.06 2.41
N SER A 18 -1.75 1.18 2.81
CA SER A 18 -3.11 1.19 3.34
C SER A 18 -4.14 0.68 2.32
N ILE A 19 -4.02 1.09 1.06
CA ILE A 19 -4.91 0.60 -0.01
C ILE A 19 -4.65 -0.89 -0.27
N TRP A 20 -3.39 -1.31 -0.35
CA TRP A 20 -3.01 -2.70 -0.59
C TRP A 20 -3.55 -3.65 0.47
N LEU A 21 -3.35 -3.33 1.76
CA LEU A 21 -3.85 -4.12 2.87
C LEU A 21 -5.38 -4.03 3.02
N GLY A 22 -5.99 -2.89 2.70
CA GLY A 22 -7.44 -2.74 2.69
C GLY A 22 -8.11 -3.66 1.66
N ILE A 23 -7.54 -3.78 0.46
CA ILE A 23 -8.02 -4.73 -0.55
C ILE A 23 -7.71 -6.16 -0.11
N GLY A 24 -6.49 -6.43 0.37
CA GLY A 24 -6.06 -7.75 0.85
C GLY A 24 -6.95 -8.32 1.97
N ALA A 25 -7.57 -7.47 2.79
CA ALA A 25 -8.51 -7.88 3.83
C ALA A 25 -9.83 -8.46 3.32
N ALA A 26 -10.20 -8.19 2.06
CA ALA A 26 -11.39 -8.75 1.42
C ALA A 26 -11.10 -10.05 0.63
N LEU A 27 -9.83 -10.45 0.51
CA LEU A 27 -9.39 -11.66 -0.18
C LEU A 27 -9.02 -12.78 0.82
N PRO A 28 -8.99 -14.04 0.38
CA PRO A 28 -8.44 -15.15 1.17
C PRO A 28 -6.99 -14.89 1.60
N ILE A 29 -6.61 -15.41 2.76
CA ILE A 29 -5.29 -15.17 3.38
C ILE A 29 -4.13 -15.56 2.46
N ASP A 30 -4.34 -16.59 1.63
CA ASP A 30 -3.35 -17.17 0.73
C ASP A 30 -2.91 -16.20 -0.38
N THR A 31 -3.82 -15.31 -0.81
CA THR A 31 -3.57 -14.32 -1.88
C THR A 31 -3.59 -12.88 -1.37
N SER A 32 -3.86 -12.67 -0.08
CA SER A 32 -4.00 -11.34 0.55
C SER A 32 -2.78 -10.42 0.35
N LEU A 33 -1.57 -10.98 0.27
CA LEU A 33 -0.34 -10.21 0.13
C LEU A 33 0.02 -9.91 -1.33
N THR A 34 -0.40 -10.77 -2.26
CA THR A 34 -0.09 -10.63 -3.69
C THR A 34 -1.26 -10.08 -4.49
N LEU A 35 -2.44 -9.97 -3.86
CA LEU A 35 -3.71 -9.61 -4.49
C LEU A 35 -4.08 -10.52 -5.69
N GLY A 36 -3.48 -11.71 -5.78
CA GLY A 36 -3.61 -12.62 -6.92
C GLY A 36 -2.93 -12.13 -8.21
N LEU A 37 -2.01 -11.16 -8.12
CA LEU A 37 -1.29 -10.58 -9.26
C LEU A 37 0.11 -11.19 -9.49
N PHE A 38 0.65 -11.88 -8.49
CA PHE A 38 1.96 -12.53 -8.46
C PHE A 38 1.86 -13.80 -7.61
#